data_AF-A0AAU7MTA6-F1
#
_entry.id   AF-A0AAU7MTA6-F1
#
_cell.length_a   1.000
_cell.length_b   1.000
_cell.length_c   1.000
_cell.angle_alpha   90.00
_cell.angle_beta   90.00
_cell.angle_gamma   90.00
#
_symmetry.space_group_name_H-M   'P 1'
#
loop_
_entity.id
_entity.type
_entity.pdbx_description
1 polymer ?
#
loop_
_entity_poly.entity_id
_entity_poly.type
_entity_poly.pdbx_seq_one_letter_code
_entity_poly.pdbx_strand_id
1 'polypeptide(L)' 'MIELMLVEGHWMARYSGELKREIEALFQTDTLPTAFCEKMSRERVIDELQKRNPGLTIL' A
#
# COMPACT_ATOMS: atom_id res chain seq x y z
N MET A 1 6.35 -2.80 -5.99
CA MET A 1 5.41 -1.79 -6.49
C MET A 1 4.10 -1.95 -5.75
N ILE A 2 3.46 -0.87 -5.34
CA ILE A 2 2.16 -0.92 -4.67
C ILE A 2 1.17 0.04 -5.31
N GLU A 3 -0.10 -0.31 -5.22
CA GLU A 3 -1.22 0.57 -5.53
C GLU A 3 -1.92 0.98 -4.24
N LEU A 4 -2.33 2.25 -4.15
CA LEU A 4 -3.09 2.76 -3.02
C LEU A 4 -4.57 2.89 -3.37
N MET A 5 -5.40 2.39 -2.47
CA MET A 5 -6.86 2.45 -2.57
C MET A 5 -7.47 2.78 -1.20
N LEU A 6 -8.59 3.52 -1.21
CA LEU A 6 -9.36 3.79 -0.01
C LEU A 6 -10.49 2.76 0.09
N VAL A 7 -10.56 2.05 1.21
CA VAL A 7 -11.57 1.02 1.48
C VAL A 7 -12.09 1.25 2.88
N GLU A 8 -13.41 1.44 3.02
CA GLU A 8 -14.09 1.62 4.32
C GLU A 8 -13.43 2.67 5.25
N GLY A 9 -12.96 3.78 4.67
CA GLY A 9 -12.31 4.87 5.43
C GLY A 9 -10.83 4.64 5.76
N HIS A 10 -10.24 3.55 5.28
CA HIS A 10 -8.84 3.18 5.49
C HIS A 10 -8.06 3.10 4.18
N TRP A 11 -6.83 3.60 4.19
CA TRP A 11 -5.93 3.41 3.06
C TRP A 11 -5.38 1.99 3.08
N MET A 12 -5.49 1.31 1.95
CA MET A 12 -4.98 -0.03 1.72
C MET A 12 -3.86 0.04 0.68
N ALA A 13 -2.84 -0.81 0.85
CA ALA A 13 -1.75 -0.98 -0.09
C ALA A 13 -1.86 -2.37 -0.73
N ARG A 14 -2.03 -2.40 -2.05
CA ARG A 14 -2.02 -3.63 -2.84
C ARG A 14 -0.67 -3.82 -3.51
N TYR A 15 -0.02 -4.95 -3.29
CA TYR A 15 1.21 -5.30 -3.96
C TYR A 15 0.95 -5.70 -5.42
N SER A 16 1.64 -5.05 -6.35
CA SER A 16 1.52 -5.27 -7.80
C SER A 16 2.87 -5.59 -8.48
N GLY A 17 3.88 -5.97 -7.69
CA GLY A 17 5.20 -6.33 -8.21
C GLY A 17 5.30 -7.79 -8.70
N GLU A 18 6.48 -8.16 -9.18
CA GLU A 18 6.75 -9.50 -9.75
C GLU A 18 6.54 -10.63 -8.75
N LEU A 19 6.76 -10.38 -7.45
CA LEU A 19 6.61 -11.37 -6.38
C LEU A 19 5.19 -11.48 -5.82
N LYS A 20 4.18 -11.10 -6.62
CA LYS A 20 2.80 -10.99 -6.13
C LYS A 20 2.28 -12.33 -5.63
N ARG A 21 2.56 -13.41 -6.35
CA ARG A 21 2.09 -14.76 -6.01
C ARG A 21 2.68 -15.25 -4.70
N GLU A 22 3.94 -14.91 -4.44
CA GLU A 22 4.65 -15.25 -3.21
C GLU A 22 4.07 -14.48 -2.01
N ILE A 23 3.77 -13.19 -2.19
CA ILE A 23 3.10 -12.37 -1.17
C ILE A 23 1.70 -12.94 -0.87
N GLU A 24 0.91 -13.22 -1.91
CA GLU A 24 -0.42 -13.83 -1.75
C GLU A 24 -0.34 -15.19 -1.06
N ALA A 25 0.66 -16.01 -1.38
CA ALA A 25 0.84 -17.31 -0.72
C ALA A 25 1.21 -17.17 0.77
N LEU A 26 2.02 -16.15 1.12
CA LEU A 26 2.47 -15.91 2.50
C LEU A 26 1.37 -15.30 3.37
N PHE A 27 0.62 -14.33 2.83
CA PHE A 27 -0.34 -13.54 3.60
C PHE A 27 -1.80 -13.85 3.28
N GLN A 28 -2.07 -14.75 2.33
CA GLN A 28 -3.40 -15.06 1.77
C GLN A 28 -4.09 -13.86 1.10
N THR A 29 -3.34 -12.77 0.88
CA THR A 29 -3.80 -11.53 0.25
C THR A 29 -2.60 -10.77 -0.32
N ASP A 30 -2.81 -10.03 -1.41
CA ASP A 30 -1.87 -9.03 -1.93
C ASP A 30 -2.14 -7.63 -1.35
N THR A 31 -3.22 -7.47 -0.61
CA THR A 31 -3.73 -6.18 -0.14
C THR A 31 -3.71 -6.13 1.38
N LEU A 32 -2.98 -5.16 1.93
CA LEU A 32 -2.81 -4.97 3.36
C LEU A 32 -3.24 -3.56 3.80
N PRO A 33 -3.80 -3.42 5.01
CA PRO A 33 -4.14 -2.11 5.55
C PRO A 33 -2.89 -1.30 5.84
N THR A 34 -2.96 0.00 5.56
CA THR A 34 -1.96 0.96 6.03
C THR A 34 -2.40 1.54 7.39
N ALA A 35 -1.49 2.24 8.06
CA ALA A 35 -1.81 2.96 9.29
C ALA A 35 -2.59 4.28 9.06
N PHE A 36 -2.95 4.61 7.82
CA PHE A 36 -3.53 5.90 7.46
C PHE A 36 -5.05 5.80 7.22
N CYS A 37 -5.78 6.82 7.65
CA CYS A 37 -7.23 6.93 7.45
C CYS A 37 -7.56 7.92 6.33
N GLU A 38 -8.82 7.94 5.91
CA GLU A 38 -9.36 8.79 4.84
C GLU A 38 -9.13 10.29 5.04
N LYS A 39 -8.90 10.75 6.27
CA LYS A 39 -8.59 12.16 6.57
C LYS A 39 -7.24 12.60 6.01
N MET A 40 -6.37 11.66 5.66
CA MET A 40 -5.08 11.94 5.02
C MET A 40 -5.24 11.89 3.50
N SER A 41 -4.76 12.93 2.81
CA SER A 41 -4.75 12.94 1.35
C SER A 41 -3.82 11.86 0.79
N ARG A 42 -4.09 11.43 -0.44
CA ARG A 42 -3.28 10.42 -1.13
C ARG A 42 -1.81 10.81 -1.18
N GLU A 43 -1.53 12.08 -1.48
CA GLU A 43 -0.17 12.63 -1.62
C GLU A 43 0.58 12.56 -0.28
N ARG A 44 -0.09 12.89 0.82
CA ARG A 44 0.50 12.80 2.15
C ARG A 44 0.76 11.36 2.56
N VAL A 45 -0.13 10.43 2.20
CA VAL A 45 0.08 9.00 2.42
C VAL A 45 1.27 8.49 1.61
N ILE A 46 1.39 8.88 0.34
CA ILE A 46 2.53 8.56 -0.52
C ILE A 46 3.84 9.05 0.09
N ASP A 47 3.90 10.32 0.49
CA ASP A 47 5.08 10.95 1.10
C ASP A 47 5.51 10.21 2.38
N GLU A 48 4.57 9.92 3.28
CA GLU A 48 4.85 9.17 4.50
C GLU A 48 5.31 7.73 4.24
N LEU A 49 4.75 7.06 3.23
CA LEU A 49 5.17 5.71 2.84
C LEU A 49 6.57 5.68 2.24
N GLN A 50 6.89 6.65 1.37
CA GLN A 50 8.20 6.77 0.72
C GLN A 50 9.30 7.16 1.71
N LYS A 51 9.00 8.05 2.67
CA LYS A 51 9.94 8.38 3.77
C LYS A 51 10.37 7.15 4.56
N ARG A 52 9.42 6.24 4.84
CA ARG A 52 9.68 5.01 5.62
C ARG A 52 10.29 3.89 4.79
N ASN A 53 10.03 3.88 3.48
CA ASN A 53 10.48 2.84 2.56
C ASN A 53 11.15 3.48 1.34
N PRO A 54 12.42 3.91 1.47
CA PRO A 54 13.17 4.43 0.34
C PRO A 54 13.20 3.42 -0.81
N GLY A 55 12.78 3.85 -2.01
CA GLY A 55 12.70 2.97 -3.19
C GLY A 55 11.33 2.32 -3.42
N LEU A 56 10.35 2.56 -2.56
CA LEU A 56 8.97 2.12 -2.79
C LEU A 56 8.35 2.86 -3.99
N THR A 57 8.05 2.11 -5.05
CA THR A 57 7.28 2.60 -6.20
C THR A 57 5.79 2.48 -5.92
N ILE A 58 5.08 3.61 -5.98
CA ILE A 58 3.62 3.69 -5.85
C ILE A 58 3.03 4.08 -7.21
N LEU A 59 2.00 3.36 -7.66
CA LEU A 59 1.24 3.64 -8.88
C LEU A 59 0.04 4.58 -8.64
#